data_AF-A0A352MB18-F1
#
_entry.id   AF-A0A352MB18-F1
#
_cell.length_a   1.000
_cell.length_b   1.000
_cell.length_c   1.000
_cell.angle_alpha   90.00
_cell.angle_beta   90.00
_cell.angle_gamma   90.00
#
_symmetry.space_group_name_H-M   'P 1'
#
loop_
_entity.id
_entity.type
_entity.pdbx_description
1 polymer ?
#
loop_
_entity_poly.entity_id
_entity_poly.type
_entity_poly.pdbx_seq_one_letter_code
_entity_poly.pdbx_strand_id
1 'polypeptide(L)'
;MVQLKSGEILHIDSKGEGLVQNLLNEDKIEPLSHELFREAWSLRGSNPRSALMIGYVAAEVGVKELIAKQIPNTRWLMDNIPYPPLFKILSGYLEELPGIKKIYSITFIPKSIRKNIQTMSEKRNSQAHAGINTPDSVTLLKMLQDVRELLLLLDYYSGYDFALSFVRKETLDQIERESKKKSKV
;
A
#
# COMPACT_ATOMS: atom_id res chain seq x y z
N MET A 1 28.61 3.03 10.37
CA MET A 1 28.48 4.50 10.57
C MET A 1 27.83 5.14 9.34
N VAL A 2 26.68 5.81 9.48
CA VAL A 2 26.01 6.52 8.37
C VAL A 2 25.85 7.99 8.73
N GLN A 3 26.37 8.87 7.88
CA GLN A 3 26.29 10.31 8.07
C GLN A 3 25.03 10.84 7.40
N LEU A 4 24.12 11.42 8.18
CA LEU A 4 22.93 12.06 7.64
C LEU A 4 23.28 13.41 7.02
N LYS A 5 22.44 13.89 6.10
CA LYS A 5 22.56 15.24 5.51
C LYS A 5 22.47 16.36 6.56
N SER A 6 21.95 16.08 7.77
CA SER A 6 21.92 16.98 8.92
C SER A 6 23.27 17.13 9.64
N GLY A 7 24.27 16.31 9.31
CA GLY A 7 25.56 16.26 10.02
C GLY A 7 25.56 15.38 11.27
N GLU A 8 24.41 14.80 11.64
CA GLU A 8 24.31 13.85 12.74
C GLU A 8 24.90 12.49 12.35
N ILE A 9 25.69 11.92 13.26
CA ILE A 9 26.29 10.60 13.11
C ILE A 9 25.37 9.58 13.78
N LEU A 10 24.71 8.77 12.96
CA LEU A 10 23.93 7.64 13.45
C LEU A 10 24.88 6.46 13.71
N HIS A 11 25.03 6.13 14.99
CA HIS A 11 25.66 4.89 15.42
C HIS A 11 24.67 3.75 15.19
N ILE A 12 24.88 3.02 14.11
CA ILE A 12 24.18 1.78 13.83
C ILE A 12 24.88 0.69 14.65
N ASP A 13 24.14 -0.06 15.45
CA ASP A 13 24.69 -1.20 16.17
C ASP A 13 25.12 -2.32 15.19
N SER A 14 25.89 -3.29 15.66
CA SER A 14 26.42 -4.37 14.82
C SER A 14 25.31 -5.19 14.12
N LYS A 15 24.11 -5.22 14.71
CA LYS A 15 22.93 -5.86 14.14
C LYS A 15 22.35 -5.04 12.98
N GLY A 16 22.25 -3.73 13.15
CA GLY A 16 21.82 -2.82 12.10
C GLY A 16 22.83 -2.75 10.95
N GLU A 17 24.13 -2.82 11.22
CA GLU A 17 25.14 -2.90 10.18
C GLU A 17 24.99 -4.18 9.35
N GLY A 18 24.71 -5.31 9.99
CA GLY A 18 24.38 -6.57 9.30
C GLY A 18 23.11 -6.47 8.44
N LEU A 19 22.07 -5.77 8.91
CA LEU A 19 20.84 -5.55 8.13
C LEU A 19 21.08 -4.64 6.92
N VAL A 20 21.84 -3.56 7.07
CA VAL A 20 22.20 -2.68 5.95
C VAL A 20 23.05 -3.43 4.92
N GLN A 21 24.03 -4.22 5.36
CA GLN A 21 24.83 -5.04 4.45
C GLN A 21 23.99 -6.09 3.72
N ASN A 22 23.04 -6.74 4.40
CA ASN A 22 22.11 -7.65 3.74
C ASN A 22 21.22 -6.94 2.70
N LEU A 23 20.73 -5.73 3.00
CA LEU A 23 19.96 -4.93 2.04
C LEU A 23 20.78 -4.56 0.80
N LEU A 24 22.05 -4.19 0.99
CA LEU A 24 22.98 -3.88 -0.10
C LEU A 24 23.32 -5.13 -0.93
N ASN A 25 23.46 -6.29 -0.27
CA ASN A 25 23.80 -7.55 -0.94
C ASN A 25 22.60 -8.20 -1.64
N GLU A 26 21.38 -7.91 -1.21
CA GLU A 26 20.15 -8.48 -1.78
C GLU A 26 19.60 -7.67 -2.97
N ASP A 27 20.27 -6.58 -3.39
CA ASP A 27 19.83 -5.65 -4.46
C ASP A 27 18.32 -5.30 -4.32
N LYS A 28 17.85 -5.20 -3.08
CA LYS A 28 16.43 -4.95 -2.79
C LYS A 28 16.13 -3.49 -3.06
N ILE A 29 15.67 -3.25 -4.29
CA ILE A 29 15.09 -1.98 -4.71
C ILE A 29 13.77 -1.79 -3.94
N GLU A 30 13.49 -0.54 -3.58
CA GLU A 30 12.22 -0.20 -2.99
C GLU A 30 11.05 -0.58 -3.93
N PRO A 31 9.92 -1.11 -3.43
CA PRO A 31 8.78 -1.40 -4.27
C PRO A 31 8.30 -0.13 -5.00
N LEU A 32 7.96 -0.27 -6.29
CA LEU A 32 7.52 0.83 -7.15
C LEU A 32 6.27 1.51 -6.58
N SER A 33 5.41 0.73 -5.92
CA SER A 33 4.22 1.26 -5.25
C SER A 33 4.53 2.34 -4.21
N HIS A 34 5.62 2.22 -3.45
CA HIS A 34 6.03 3.22 -2.47
C HIS A 34 6.67 4.46 -3.11
N GLU A 35 7.42 4.27 -4.20
CA GLU A 35 7.99 5.37 -4.99
C GLU A 35 6.87 6.26 -5.56
N LEU A 36 5.89 5.64 -6.23
CA LEU A 36 4.71 6.31 -6.77
C LEU A 36 3.91 7.01 -5.67
N PHE A 37 3.74 6.36 -4.51
CA PHE A 37 3.05 6.99 -3.39
C PHE A 37 3.77 8.25 -2.90
N ARG A 38 5.10 8.23 -2.76
CA ARG A 38 5.86 9.43 -2.38
C ARG A 38 5.72 10.55 -3.39
N GLU A 39 5.75 10.22 -4.67
CA GLU A 39 5.51 11.20 -5.73
C GLU A 39 4.13 11.82 -5.59
N ALA A 40 3.08 10.99 -5.49
CA ALA A 40 1.71 11.46 -5.24
C ALA A 40 1.60 12.34 -4.00
N TRP A 41 2.25 11.95 -2.91
CA TRP A 41 2.27 12.71 -1.68
C TRP A 41 2.92 14.09 -1.84
N SER A 42 4.03 14.17 -2.59
CA SER A 42 4.71 15.43 -2.87
C SER A 42 3.86 16.40 -3.70
N LEU A 43 3.05 15.86 -4.62
CA LEU A 43 2.21 16.62 -5.54
C LEU A 43 0.87 17.07 -4.92
N ARG A 44 0.48 16.53 -3.76
CA ARG A 44 -0.88 16.72 -3.19
C ARG A 44 -1.30 18.19 -3.03
N GLY A 45 -0.35 19.09 -2.78
CA GLY A 45 -0.60 20.53 -2.58
C GLY A 45 -0.52 21.36 -3.87
N SER A 46 0.36 21.00 -4.79
CA SER A 46 0.63 21.78 -6.02
C SER A 46 -0.14 21.27 -7.23
N ASN A 47 -0.31 19.95 -7.33
CA ASN A 47 -0.94 19.26 -8.46
C ASN A 47 -1.88 18.15 -7.96
N PRO A 48 -3.02 18.51 -7.32
CA PRO A 48 -3.91 17.55 -6.67
C PRO A 48 -4.51 16.51 -7.62
N ARG A 49 -4.70 16.86 -8.91
CA ARG A 49 -5.12 15.92 -9.95
C ARG A 49 -4.07 14.83 -10.19
N SER A 50 -2.82 15.21 -10.42
CA SER A 50 -1.72 14.26 -10.62
C SER A 50 -1.51 13.42 -9.37
N ALA A 51 -1.58 14.03 -8.19
CA ALA A 51 -1.51 13.31 -6.92
C ALA A 51 -2.59 12.23 -6.78
N LEU A 52 -3.84 12.52 -7.16
CA LEU A 52 -4.92 11.53 -7.17
C LEU A 52 -4.61 10.37 -8.12
N MET A 53 -4.20 10.68 -9.36
CA MET A 53 -3.92 9.67 -10.38
C MET A 53 -2.76 8.76 -9.97
N ILE A 54 -1.62 9.36 -9.58
CA ILE A 54 -0.43 8.61 -9.18
C ILE A 54 -0.69 7.84 -7.88
N GLY A 55 -1.42 8.42 -6.92
CA GLY A 55 -1.79 7.73 -5.68
C GLY A 55 -2.67 6.51 -5.92
N TYR A 56 -3.60 6.58 -6.87
CA TYR A 56 -4.39 5.41 -7.27
C TYR A 56 -3.51 4.34 -7.94
N VAL A 57 -2.61 4.74 -8.84
CA VAL A 57 -1.68 3.81 -9.51
C VAL A 57 -0.74 3.15 -8.49
N ALA A 58 -0.27 3.88 -7.47
CA ALA A 58 0.51 3.30 -6.38
C ALA A 58 -0.23 2.15 -5.68
N ALA A 59 -1.53 2.30 -5.41
CA ALA A 59 -2.36 1.25 -4.84
C ALA A 59 -2.54 0.05 -5.79
N GLU A 60 -2.72 0.30 -7.09
CA GLU A 60 -2.81 -0.78 -8.11
C GLU A 60 -1.50 -1.57 -8.18
N VAL A 61 -0.37 -0.87 -8.26
CA VAL A 61 0.97 -1.47 -8.33
C VAL A 61 1.26 -2.26 -7.05
N GLY A 62 0.94 -1.74 -5.88
CA GLY A 62 1.21 -2.45 -4.62
C GLY A 62 0.47 -3.78 -4.51
N VAL A 63 -0.78 -3.83 -4.98
CA VAL A 63 -1.52 -5.11 -5.02
C VAL A 63 -0.97 -6.05 -6.07
N LYS A 64 -0.55 -5.54 -7.23
CA LYS A 64 0.15 -6.36 -8.26
C LYS A 64 1.44 -6.96 -7.70
N GLU A 65 2.24 -6.17 -7.01
CA GLU A 65 3.50 -6.61 -6.38
C GLU A 65 3.25 -7.72 -5.36
N LEU A 66 2.24 -7.57 -4.50
CA LEU A 66 1.82 -8.62 -3.56
C LEU A 66 1.42 -9.91 -4.30
N ILE A 67 0.54 -9.82 -5.30
CA ILE A 67 0.07 -11.00 -6.04
C ILE A 67 1.24 -11.69 -6.76
N ALA A 68 2.10 -10.93 -7.43
CA ALA A 68 3.25 -11.46 -8.14
C ALA A 68 4.27 -12.11 -7.19
N LYS A 69 4.41 -11.61 -5.96
CA LYS A 69 5.25 -12.20 -4.93
C LYS A 69 4.68 -13.52 -4.40
N GLN A 70 3.37 -13.59 -4.20
CA GLN A 70 2.69 -14.78 -3.65
C GLN A 70 2.48 -15.87 -4.71
N ILE A 71 2.29 -15.49 -5.97
CA ILE A 71 2.07 -16.41 -7.08
C ILE A 71 2.96 -15.99 -8.27
N PRO A 72 4.27 -16.32 -8.27
CA PRO A 72 5.22 -15.86 -9.29
C PRO A 72 4.80 -16.17 -10.73
N ASN A 73 4.11 -17.31 -10.93
CA ASN A 73 3.65 -17.76 -12.24
C ASN A 73 2.52 -16.90 -12.84
N THR A 74 1.88 -16.00 -12.08
CA THR A 74 0.84 -15.10 -12.60
C THR A 74 1.41 -13.77 -13.09
N ARG A 75 2.71 -13.49 -12.91
CA ARG A 75 3.30 -12.19 -13.28
C ARG A 75 3.02 -11.81 -14.73
N TRP A 76 3.25 -12.72 -15.66
CA TRP A 76 2.94 -12.48 -17.08
C TRP A 76 1.46 -12.13 -17.28
N LEU A 77 0.54 -12.83 -16.61
CA LEU A 77 -0.89 -12.55 -16.71
C LEU A 77 -1.19 -11.13 -16.21
N MET A 78 -0.65 -10.73 -15.06
CA MET A 78 -0.87 -9.42 -14.45
C MET A 78 -0.36 -8.24 -15.28
N ASP A 79 0.67 -8.48 -16.10
CA ASP A 79 1.27 -7.48 -16.98
C ASP A 79 0.53 -7.35 -18.33
N ASN A 80 -0.18 -8.40 -18.76
CA ASN A 80 -0.76 -8.49 -20.10
C ASN A 80 -2.30 -8.42 -20.15
N ILE A 81 -3.00 -8.51 -19.02
CA ILE A 81 -4.46 -8.37 -18.98
C ILE A 81 -4.90 -7.04 -18.35
N PRO A 82 -6.08 -6.50 -18.75
CA PRO A 82 -6.71 -5.42 -18.01
C PRO A 82 -6.87 -5.78 -16.54
N TYR A 83 -6.36 -4.94 -15.67
CA TYR A 83 -6.37 -5.20 -14.24
C TYR A 83 -7.82 -5.16 -13.70
N PRO A 84 -8.26 -6.16 -12.92
CA PRO A 84 -9.61 -6.15 -12.39
C PRO A 84 -9.82 -4.96 -11.43
N PRO A 85 -11.06 -4.47 -11.25
CA PRO A 85 -11.32 -3.35 -10.36
C PRO A 85 -10.72 -3.60 -8.96
N LEU A 86 -9.81 -2.72 -8.54
CA LEU A 86 -9.01 -2.89 -7.32
C LEU A 86 -9.87 -3.21 -6.08
N PHE A 87 -11.04 -2.58 -5.96
CA PHE A 87 -12.00 -2.85 -4.89
C PHE A 87 -12.39 -4.33 -4.78
N LYS A 88 -12.60 -5.03 -5.91
CA LYS A 88 -12.98 -6.45 -5.92
C LYS A 88 -11.86 -7.31 -5.34
N ILE A 89 -10.62 -7.03 -5.74
CA ILE A 89 -9.44 -7.73 -5.24
C ILE A 89 -9.30 -7.55 -3.72
N LEU A 90 -9.38 -6.29 -3.24
CA LEU A 90 -9.26 -5.96 -1.82
C LEU A 90 -10.38 -6.55 -0.95
N SER A 91 -11.54 -6.88 -1.56
CA SER A 91 -12.72 -7.33 -0.83
C SER A 91 -12.75 -8.83 -0.53
N GLY A 92 -12.01 -9.66 -1.28
CA GLY A 92 -12.08 -11.12 -1.12
C GLY A 92 -10.85 -11.87 -1.62
N TYR A 93 -10.29 -11.48 -2.77
CA TYR A 93 -9.20 -12.24 -3.41
C TYR A 93 -7.94 -12.34 -2.54
N LEU A 94 -7.62 -11.29 -1.75
CA LEU A 94 -6.45 -11.33 -0.86
C LEU A 94 -6.49 -12.47 0.16
N GLU A 95 -7.67 -12.87 0.64
CA GLU A 95 -7.81 -13.98 1.60
C GLU A 95 -7.49 -15.34 0.97
N GLU A 96 -7.58 -15.44 -0.36
CA GLU A 96 -7.35 -16.68 -1.14
C GLU A 96 -5.87 -16.86 -1.52
N LEU A 97 -5.03 -15.84 -1.31
CA LEU A 97 -3.62 -15.91 -1.68
C LEU A 97 -2.86 -16.94 -0.82
N PRO A 98 -2.12 -17.88 -1.42
CA PRO A 98 -1.40 -18.91 -0.68
C PRO A 98 -0.28 -18.29 0.14
N GLY A 99 -0.12 -18.75 1.40
CA GLY A 99 0.98 -18.33 2.27
C GLY A 99 0.97 -16.85 2.69
N ILE A 100 -0.13 -16.13 2.44
CA ILE A 100 -0.25 -14.74 2.87
C ILE A 100 -0.24 -14.64 4.41
N LYS A 101 0.50 -13.68 4.95
CA LYS A 101 0.48 -13.39 6.39
C LYS A 101 -0.92 -12.93 6.82
N LYS A 102 -1.21 -13.10 8.11
CA LYS A 102 -2.50 -12.78 8.72
C LYS A 102 -2.31 -11.88 9.93
N ILE A 103 -3.17 -10.88 10.08
CA ILE A 103 -3.27 -10.04 11.28
C ILE A 103 -4.46 -10.56 12.07
N TYR A 104 -4.26 -10.92 13.35
CA TYR A 104 -5.31 -11.53 14.18
C TYR A 104 -6.02 -12.71 13.45
N SER A 105 -5.24 -13.57 12.78
CA SER A 105 -5.75 -14.74 12.03
C SER A 105 -6.60 -14.44 10.79
N ILE A 106 -6.67 -13.20 10.32
CA ILE A 106 -7.36 -12.83 9.07
C ILE A 106 -6.46 -12.01 8.12
N THR A 107 -6.77 -12.06 6.84
CA THR A 107 -6.24 -11.13 5.83
C THR A 107 -7.36 -10.19 5.47
N PHE A 108 -7.26 -8.92 5.85
CA PHE A 108 -8.39 -8.01 5.74
C PHE A 108 -7.96 -6.58 5.48
N ILE A 109 -8.65 -5.94 4.53
CA ILE A 109 -8.53 -4.50 4.28
C ILE A 109 -9.82 -3.83 4.80
N PRO A 110 -9.74 -2.88 5.75
CA PRO A 110 -10.89 -2.16 6.25
C PRO A 110 -11.83 -1.61 5.17
N LYS A 111 -13.14 -1.68 5.43
CA LYS A 111 -14.17 -1.19 4.51
C LYS A 111 -13.98 0.30 4.17
N SER A 112 -13.50 1.11 5.11
CA SER A 112 -13.19 2.53 4.88
C SER A 112 -12.14 2.72 3.79
N ILE A 113 -11.01 2.00 3.90
CA ILE A 113 -9.91 2.03 2.92
C ILE A 113 -10.44 1.55 1.56
N ARG A 114 -11.13 0.41 1.51
CA ARG A 114 -11.69 -0.12 0.26
C ARG A 114 -12.62 0.87 -0.44
N LYS A 115 -13.55 1.49 0.29
CA LYS A 115 -14.48 2.49 -0.27
C LYS A 115 -13.76 3.73 -0.79
N ASN A 116 -12.71 4.19 -0.09
CA ASN A 116 -11.95 5.35 -0.54
C ASN A 116 -11.15 5.03 -1.81
N ILE A 117 -10.53 3.85 -1.90
CA ILE A 117 -9.87 3.39 -3.14
C ILE A 117 -10.85 3.26 -4.30
N GLN A 118 -12.07 2.75 -4.05
CA GLN A 118 -13.12 2.73 -5.06
C GLN A 118 -13.49 4.15 -5.53
N THR A 119 -13.70 5.06 -4.58
CA THR A 119 -13.99 6.48 -4.89
C THR A 119 -12.87 7.12 -5.70
N MET A 120 -11.61 6.80 -5.41
CA MET A 120 -10.46 7.28 -6.19
C MET A 120 -10.51 6.76 -7.63
N SER A 121 -10.88 5.50 -7.85
CA SER A 121 -11.06 4.92 -9.20
C SER A 121 -12.14 5.67 -9.98
N GLU A 122 -13.28 5.93 -9.36
CA GLU A 122 -14.41 6.65 -9.97
C GLU A 122 -14.03 8.10 -10.31
N LYS A 123 -13.31 8.77 -9.40
CA LYS A 123 -12.78 10.12 -9.61
C LYS A 123 -11.70 10.16 -10.69
N ARG A 124 -10.78 9.19 -10.75
CA ARG A 124 -9.80 9.09 -11.84
C ARG A 124 -10.50 8.97 -13.19
N ASN A 125 -11.50 8.10 -13.30
CA ASN A 125 -12.24 7.88 -14.54
C ASN A 125 -12.98 9.16 -14.98
N SER A 126 -13.68 9.82 -14.05
CA SER A 126 -14.36 11.09 -14.35
C SER A 126 -13.38 12.22 -14.69
N GLN A 127 -12.23 12.32 -14.03
CA GLN A 127 -11.21 13.32 -14.38
C GLN A 127 -10.56 13.06 -15.74
N ALA A 128 -10.32 11.79 -16.09
CA ALA A 128 -9.77 11.40 -17.38
C ALA A 128 -10.73 11.74 -18.54
N HIS A 129 -12.04 11.63 -18.32
CA HIS A 129 -13.04 11.82 -19.37
C HIS A 129 -13.69 13.21 -19.41
N ALA A 130 -13.85 13.88 -18.27
CA ALA A 130 -14.62 15.14 -18.18
C ALA A 130 -13.79 16.34 -17.70
N GLY A 131 -12.54 16.15 -17.24
CA GLY A 131 -11.69 17.25 -16.75
C GLY A 131 -12.19 17.97 -15.50
N ILE A 132 -13.27 17.50 -14.88
CA ILE A 132 -13.96 18.10 -13.73
C ILE A 132 -13.81 17.15 -12.52
N ASN A 133 -13.88 17.69 -11.29
CA ASN A 133 -13.91 16.97 -10.00
C ASN A 133 -12.57 16.54 -9.38
N THR A 134 -11.58 17.43 -9.34
CA THR A 134 -10.48 17.26 -8.38
C THR A 134 -11.03 17.31 -6.95
N PRO A 135 -10.77 16.31 -6.10
CA PRO A 135 -11.16 16.37 -4.70
C PRO A 135 -10.52 17.60 -4.04
N ASP A 136 -11.23 18.17 -3.06
CA ASP A 136 -10.65 19.19 -2.19
C ASP A 136 -9.42 18.63 -1.43
N SER A 137 -8.61 19.52 -0.89
CA SER A 137 -7.35 19.16 -0.23
C SER A 137 -7.52 18.19 0.93
N VAL A 138 -8.60 18.30 1.70
CA VAL A 138 -8.90 17.44 2.85
C VAL A 138 -9.29 16.04 2.37
N THR A 139 -10.16 15.97 1.36
CA THR A 139 -10.57 14.72 0.74
C THR A 139 -9.38 14.01 0.08
N LEU A 140 -8.54 14.73 -0.65
CA LEU A 140 -7.34 14.17 -1.28
C LEU A 140 -6.35 13.65 -0.24
N LEU A 141 -6.10 14.42 0.83
CA LEU A 141 -5.21 14.01 1.90
C LEU A 141 -5.68 12.69 2.53
N LYS A 142 -6.97 12.57 2.82
CA LYS A 142 -7.57 11.34 3.37
C LYS A 142 -7.43 10.16 2.40
N MET A 143 -7.66 10.39 1.11
CA MET A 143 -7.48 9.37 0.07
C MET A 143 -6.04 8.85 0.03
N LEU A 144 -5.05 9.75 0.01
CA LEU A 144 -3.64 9.37 0.02
C LEU A 144 -3.23 8.70 1.33
N GLN A 145 -3.76 9.14 2.47
CA GLN A 145 -3.55 8.46 3.75
C GLN A 145 -4.07 7.02 3.74
N ASP A 146 -5.17 6.73 3.07
CA ASP A 146 -5.69 5.37 2.95
C ASP A 146 -4.92 4.53 1.93
N VAL A 147 -4.35 5.14 0.88
CA VAL A 147 -3.36 4.47 0.02
C VAL A 147 -2.15 4.05 0.86
N ARG A 148 -1.61 4.94 1.71
CA ARG A 148 -0.50 4.60 2.60
C ARG A 148 -0.81 3.44 3.52
N GLU A 149 -1.98 3.44 4.18
CA GLU A 149 -2.39 2.32 5.03
C GLU A 149 -2.50 1.02 4.24
N LEU A 150 -3.05 1.08 3.03
CA LEU A 150 -3.13 -0.07 2.16
C LEU A 150 -1.72 -0.61 1.87
N LEU A 151 -0.78 0.22 1.42
CA LEU A 151 0.58 -0.23 1.12
C LEU A 151 1.27 -0.87 2.33
N LEU A 152 1.13 -0.30 3.52
CA LEU A 152 1.68 -0.89 4.74
C LEU A 152 1.05 -2.24 5.11
N LEU A 153 -0.27 -2.40 4.88
CA LEU A 153 -0.92 -3.69 5.06
C LEU A 153 -0.41 -4.71 4.03
N LEU A 154 -0.22 -4.31 2.77
CA LEU A 154 0.32 -5.17 1.72
C LEU A 154 1.77 -5.58 2.02
N ASP A 155 2.59 -4.69 2.56
CA ASP A 155 3.96 -5.00 3.01
C ASP A 155 3.92 -6.06 4.12
N TYR A 156 3.06 -5.88 5.12
CA TYR A 156 2.92 -6.86 6.18
C TYR A 156 2.47 -8.22 5.63
N TYR A 157 1.45 -8.23 4.76
CA TYR A 157 0.96 -9.44 4.10
C TYR A 157 2.04 -10.10 3.23
N SER A 158 2.97 -9.32 2.69
CA SER A 158 4.15 -9.75 1.94
C SER A 158 5.29 -10.27 2.82
N GLY A 159 5.15 -10.26 4.15
CA GLY A 159 6.14 -10.79 5.10
C GLY A 159 6.87 -9.75 5.94
N TYR A 160 6.72 -8.45 5.67
CA TYR A 160 7.49 -7.39 6.31
C TYR A 160 6.87 -6.96 7.65
N ASP A 161 7.30 -7.57 8.76
CA ASP A 161 6.70 -7.36 10.08
C ASP A 161 6.74 -5.90 10.58
N PHE A 162 7.80 -5.16 10.20
CA PHE A 162 7.95 -3.76 10.61
C PHE A 162 6.80 -2.87 10.12
N ALA A 163 6.11 -3.25 9.03
CA ALA A 163 5.08 -2.41 8.43
C ALA A 163 3.91 -2.15 9.40
N LEU A 164 3.57 -3.12 10.27
CA LEU A 164 2.52 -2.93 11.27
C LEU A 164 2.81 -1.82 12.26
N SER A 165 4.08 -1.54 12.57
CA SER A 165 4.46 -0.45 13.48
C SER A 165 4.08 0.93 12.94
N PHE A 166 3.79 1.03 11.63
CA PHE A 166 3.43 2.28 10.95
C PHE A 166 1.95 2.35 10.55
N VAL A 167 1.19 1.28 10.75
CA VAL A 167 -0.26 1.22 10.52
C VAL A 167 -0.96 1.97 11.64
N ARG A 168 -1.98 2.78 11.29
CA ARG A 168 -2.75 3.54 12.30
C ARG A 168 -3.48 2.60 13.25
N LYS A 169 -3.58 2.99 14.52
CA LYS A 169 -4.29 2.21 15.54
C LYS A 169 -5.74 1.97 15.14
N GLU A 170 -6.41 2.97 14.57
CA GLU A 170 -7.81 2.87 14.13
C GLU A 170 -8.00 1.82 13.02
N THR A 171 -6.97 1.60 12.18
CA THR A 171 -6.95 0.56 11.17
C THR A 171 -6.85 -0.81 11.83
N LEU A 172 -5.92 -0.99 12.77
CA LEU A 172 -5.73 -2.24 13.52
C LEU A 172 -6.97 -2.62 14.34
N ASP A 173 -7.59 -1.65 15.02
CA ASP A 173 -8.82 -1.85 15.81
C ASP A 173 -10.00 -2.31 14.93
N GLN A 174 -10.02 -1.91 13.65
CA GLN A 174 -11.03 -2.41 12.71
C GLN A 174 -10.77 -3.86 12.31
N ILE A 175 -9.51 -4.22 12.04
CA ILE A 175 -9.11 -5.58 11.70
C ILE A 175 -9.39 -6.52 12.88
N GLU A 176 -9.04 -6.13 14.10
CA GLU A 176 -9.28 -6.92 15.31
C GLU A 176 -10.79 -7.16 15.53
N ARG A 177 -11.62 -6.12 15.36
CA ARG A 177 -13.08 -6.25 15.44
C ARG A 177 -13.65 -7.22 14.41
N GLU A 178 -13.15 -7.20 13.18
CA GLU A 178 -13.61 -8.12 12.13
C GLU A 178 -13.11 -9.55 12.36
N SER A 179 -11.90 -9.73 12.90
CA SER A 179 -11.39 -11.05 13.32
C SER A 179 -12.28 -11.68 14.37
N LYS A 180 -12.63 -10.92 15.42
CA LYS A 180 -13.54 -11.39 16.49
C LYS A 180 -14.94 -11.77 15.98
N LYS A 181 -15.41 -11.17 14.88
CA LYS A 181 -16.68 -11.55 14.24
C LYS A 181 -16.56 -12.87 13.50
N LYS A 182 -15.49 -13.06 12.73
CA LYS A 182 -15.25 -14.31 11.99
C LYS A 182 -15.02 -15.51 12.92
N SER A 183 -14.41 -15.32 14.10
CA SER A 183 -14.20 -16.39 15.08
C SER A 183 -15.47 -16.81 15.85
N LYS A 184 -16.58 -16.07 15.71
CA LYS A 184 -17.87 -16.40 16.35
C LYS A 184 -18.83 -17.17 15.44
N VAL A 185 -18.43 -17.40 14.18
CA VAL A 185 -19.15 -18.15 13.16
C VAL A 185 -18.46 -19.50 13.00
#